data_AF-A0A496WRU1-F1
#
_entry.id   AF-A0A496WRU1-F1
#
_cell.length_a   1.000
_cell.length_b   1.000
_cell.length_c   1.000
_cell.angle_alpha   90.00
_cell.angle_beta   90.00
_cell.angle_gamma   90.00
#
_symmetry.space_group_name_H-M   'P 1'
#
loop_
_entity.id
_entity.type
_entity.pdbx_description
1 polymer ?
#
loop_
_entity_poly.entity_id
_entity_poly.type
_entity_poly.pdbx_seq_one_letter_code
_entity_poly.pdbx_strand_id
1 'polypeptide(L)'
;MLRGVVNTADSLGVTQKTATWITFLNITGGRFVKHPLSEERGRLRRRFQELEEKNWTEQYTKREQQDLSNEKKAVSRRLDMARENLVKLNIAKTRTRNVQERLIKVKRAFVDSGIGRDSNFPNKMVFVQNPHYASAKSTFRKIMESSGLDESLFESLMAIDQIGLINIPILYERWCLLKIIGLLTDVYGFSLTGDWQKRLINAVANAERNIEFPMECASLKKEIRLTYEKKLASGRFPDFVLDVRSMIDGSEKRFVLDAKFKDTLSDASLSGLVEQLYSASDGNKNYSEDGKNKVFIIHPSSNAISERTSPLDWGGHSDYGQGCMHRYGGVFLTPSMRHGNSLENLQRLIGLILDDTTSYDDSVEGGPILHGAFCLACGESDSEHLTIERNQTRGGGTKWSISCNSCKHLHVNNFCSSCRTRLKKHGYYWTYHRTRAEQPFNIVCPNCQVFLTE
;
A
#
# COMPACT_ATOMS: atom_id res chain seq x y z
N MET A 1 28.39 27.47 -12.30
CA MET A 1 29.62 27.58 -13.12
C MET A 1 30.53 28.62 -12.46
N LEU A 2 31.60 28.18 -11.80
CA LEU A 2 32.64 29.08 -11.29
C LEU A 2 33.48 29.53 -12.48
N ARG A 3 33.36 30.79 -12.90
CA ARG A 3 34.27 31.39 -13.88
C ARG A 3 35.41 32.07 -13.12
N GLY A 4 36.57 31.44 -13.09
CA GLY A 4 37.82 32.08 -12.64
C GLY A 4 38.42 32.88 -13.79
N VAL A 5 38.81 34.12 -13.52
CA VAL A 5 39.59 34.94 -14.46
C VAL A 5 41.07 34.73 -14.16
N VAL A 6 41.81 34.26 -15.15
CA VAL A 6 43.28 34.12 -15.06
C VAL A 6 43.88 35.42 -15.58
N ASN A 7 44.55 36.19 -14.71
CA ASN A 7 45.31 37.36 -15.11
C ASN A 7 46.80 37.00 -15.08
N THR A 8 47.44 37.04 -16.24
CA THR A 8 48.89 37.00 -16.37
C THR A 8 49.42 38.44 -16.43
N ALA A 9 50.31 38.80 -15.52
CA ALA A 9 51.04 40.05 -15.58
C ALA A 9 52.47 39.75 -16.05
N ASP A 10 52.87 40.37 -17.17
CA ASP A 10 54.26 40.33 -17.64
C ASP A 10 55.10 41.26 -16.77
N SER A 11 56.15 40.69 -16.15
CA SER A 11 57.15 41.45 -15.42
C SER A 11 58.37 41.66 -16.31
N LEU A 12 58.73 42.93 -16.52
CA LEU A 12 59.99 43.33 -17.11
C LEU A 12 61.12 43.14 -16.08
N GLY A 13 61.95 42.10 -16.24
CA GLY A 13 63.26 42.03 -15.59
C GLY A 13 63.65 40.69 -14.94
N VAL A 14 64.46 39.91 -15.65
CA VAL A 14 65.51 38.97 -15.19
C VAL A 14 65.22 38.11 -13.96
N THR A 15 64.39 37.06 -14.14
CA THR A 15 64.54 35.64 -13.72
C THR A 15 63.14 35.00 -13.69
N GLN A 16 62.80 34.28 -14.75
CA GLN A 16 61.46 33.73 -14.97
C GLN A 16 61.15 32.56 -14.02
N LYS A 17 60.35 32.80 -12.98
CA LYS A 17 59.35 31.84 -12.52
C LYS A 17 57.98 32.46 -12.77
N THR A 18 57.24 31.90 -13.72
CA THR A 18 55.84 32.24 -13.97
C THR A 18 55.02 31.85 -12.74
N ALA A 19 54.65 32.84 -11.93
CA ALA A 19 53.73 32.64 -10.81
C ALA A 19 52.30 32.87 -11.30
N THR A 20 51.53 31.79 -11.42
CA THR A 20 50.11 31.83 -11.75
C THR A 20 49.31 32.01 -10.46
N TRP A 21 48.64 33.16 -10.30
CA TRP A 21 47.77 33.40 -9.16
C TRP A 21 46.34 33.01 -9.52
N ILE A 22 45.78 32.03 -8.81
CA ILE A 22 44.37 31.67 -8.93
C ILE A 22 43.62 32.41 -7.83
N THR A 23 42.83 33.40 -8.22
CA THR A 23 42.00 34.15 -7.29
C THR A 23 40.63 33.49 -7.20
N PHE A 24 40.31 32.92 -6.04
CA PHE A 24 39.00 32.34 -5.79
C PHE A 24 38.04 33.41 -5.25
N LEU A 25 36.98 33.69 -5.98
CA LEU A 25 35.86 34.49 -5.49
C LEU A 25 35.07 33.66 -4.48
N ASN A 26 35.30 33.93 -3.20
CA ASN A 26 34.60 33.27 -2.11
C ASN A 26 33.29 34.04 -1.83
N ILE A 27 32.16 33.54 -2.33
CA ILE A 27 30.84 34.14 -2.06
C ILE A 27 30.41 33.69 -0.67
N THR A 28 30.55 34.57 0.32
CA THR A 28 30.20 34.30 1.73
C THR A 28 28.70 34.32 2.00
N GLY A 29 27.89 34.76 1.03
CA GLY A 29 26.43 34.70 1.08
C GLY A 29 25.78 35.42 -0.09
N GLY A 30 24.62 34.91 -0.52
CA GLY A 30 23.77 35.54 -1.52
C GLY A 30 22.36 35.74 -0.96
N ARG A 31 21.73 36.86 -1.30
CA ARG A 31 20.33 37.16 -0.94
C ARG A 31 19.48 37.11 -2.20
N PHE A 32 18.52 36.19 -2.26
CA PHE A 32 17.52 36.18 -3.33
C PHE A 32 16.56 37.37 -3.12
N VAL A 33 16.68 38.40 -3.95
CA VAL A 33 15.87 39.63 -3.85
C VAL A 33 14.42 39.40 -4.31
N LYS A 34 14.22 38.50 -5.27
CA LYS A 34 12.91 37.99 -5.68
C LYS A 34 13.00 36.47 -5.85
N HIS A 35 12.17 35.76 -5.11
CA HIS A 35 12.04 34.31 -5.21
C HIS A 35 10.56 33.96 -5.26
N PRO A 36 10.08 33.07 -6.14
CA PRO A 36 8.66 32.68 -6.21
C PRO A 36 8.08 32.25 -4.85
N LEU A 37 8.90 31.59 -4.01
CA LEU A 37 8.51 31.23 -2.63
C LEU A 37 8.24 32.44 -1.72
N SER A 38 8.81 33.61 -2.01
CA SER A 38 8.53 34.83 -1.22
C SER A 38 7.13 35.37 -1.49
N GLU A 39 6.71 35.36 -2.76
CA GLU A 39 5.35 35.72 -3.16
C GLU A 39 4.34 34.71 -2.61
N GLU A 40 4.64 33.42 -2.74
CA GLU A 40 3.79 32.35 -2.22
C GLU A 40 3.66 32.41 -0.68
N ARG A 41 4.76 32.66 0.03
CA ARG A 41 4.72 32.88 1.49
C ARG A 41 3.85 34.10 1.84
N GLY A 42 3.94 35.19 1.08
CA GLY A 42 3.10 36.37 1.26
C GLY A 42 1.61 36.07 1.00
N ARG A 43 1.30 35.28 -0.03
CA ARG A 43 -0.06 34.78 -0.31
C ARG A 43 -0.59 33.94 0.84
N LEU A 44 0.19 32.97 1.33
CA LEU A 44 -0.18 32.10 2.44
C LEU A 44 -0.40 32.88 3.74
N ARG A 45 0.44 33.89 4.03
CA ARG A 45 0.27 34.73 5.22
C ARG A 45 -1.01 35.58 5.17
N ARG A 46 -1.35 36.16 4.02
CA ARG A 46 -2.63 36.87 3.85
C ARG A 46 -3.82 35.93 4.02
N ARG A 47 -3.73 34.75 3.39
CA ARG A 47 -4.76 33.72 3.51
C ARG A 47 -4.96 33.26 4.96
N PHE A 48 -3.88 33.13 5.73
CA PHE A 48 -3.96 32.82 7.16
C PHE A 48 -4.77 33.89 7.91
N GLN A 49 -4.47 35.17 7.69
CA GLN A 49 -5.19 36.28 8.33
C GLN A 49 -6.67 36.30 7.95
N GLU A 50 -6.99 36.10 6.67
CA GLU A 50 -8.38 35.99 6.21
C GLU A 50 -9.16 34.85 6.87
N LEU A 51 -8.51 33.69 7.06
CA LEU A 51 -9.12 32.54 7.73
C LEU A 51 -9.29 32.79 9.23
N GLU A 52 -8.30 33.42 9.87
CA GLU A 52 -8.36 33.81 11.28
C GLU A 52 -9.53 34.77 11.54
N GLU A 53 -9.71 35.79 10.70
CA GLU A 53 -10.86 36.71 10.74
C GLU A 53 -12.21 36.01 10.55
N LYS A 54 -12.23 34.89 9.80
CA LYS A 54 -13.43 34.06 9.57
C LYS A 54 -13.58 32.89 10.55
N ASN A 55 -12.85 32.89 11.67
CA ASN A 55 -12.84 31.80 12.65
C ASN A 55 -12.57 30.42 12.03
N TRP A 56 -11.67 30.37 11.04
CA TRP A 56 -11.30 29.15 10.32
C TRP A 56 -12.46 28.46 9.59
N THR A 57 -13.46 29.24 9.16
CA THR A 57 -14.61 28.74 8.41
C THR A 57 -14.62 29.26 6.97
N GLU A 58 -14.92 28.37 6.03
CA GLU A 58 -15.11 28.69 4.62
C GLU A 58 -16.33 27.93 4.08
N GLN A 59 -17.04 28.57 3.14
CA GLN A 59 -18.13 27.90 2.43
C GLN A 59 -17.58 27.03 1.31
N TYR A 60 -18.10 25.82 1.19
CA TYR A 60 -17.79 24.95 0.06
C TYR A 60 -18.19 25.60 -1.26
N THR A 61 -17.27 25.57 -2.22
CA THR A 61 -17.56 25.90 -3.62
C THR A 61 -18.60 24.93 -4.19
N LYS A 62 -19.28 25.32 -5.28
CA LYS A 62 -20.24 24.43 -5.98
C LYS A 62 -19.61 23.08 -6.37
N ARG A 63 -18.32 23.09 -6.72
CA ARG A 63 -17.56 21.90 -7.08
C ARG A 63 -17.31 20.99 -5.88
N GLU A 64 -16.92 21.56 -4.74
CA GLU A 64 -16.73 20.78 -3.50
C GLU A 64 -18.05 20.23 -2.97
N GLN A 65 -19.16 20.97 -3.11
CA GLN A 65 -20.49 20.47 -2.80
C GLN A 65 -20.86 19.26 -3.66
N GLN A 66 -20.50 19.27 -4.95
CA GLN A 66 -20.71 18.14 -5.85
C GLN A 66 -19.82 16.94 -5.47
N ASP A 67 -18.54 17.16 -5.19
CA ASP A 67 -17.62 16.10 -4.74
C ASP A 67 -18.13 15.48 -3.41
N LEU A 68 -18.57 16.30 -2.45
CA LEU A 68 -19.19 15.84 -1.20
C LEU A 68 -20.48 15.04 -1.44
N SER A 69 -21.32 15.47 -2.38
CA SER A 69 -22.54 14.74 -2.77
C SER A 69 -22.22 13.35 -3.33
N ASN A 70 -21.17 13.24 -4.15
CA ASN A 70 -20.69 11.98 -4.68
C ASN A 70 -20.16 11.06 -3.57
N GLU A 71 -19.36 11.60 -2.64
CA GLU A 71 -18.87 10.84 -1.48
C GLU A 71 -20.03 10.34 -0.59
N LYS A 72 -21.03 11.18 -0.33
CA LYS A 72 -22.23 10.78 0.42
C LYS A 72 -22.95 9.61 -0.25
N LYS A 73 -23.10 9.62 -1.58
CA LYS A 73 -23.71 8.50 -2.32
C LYS A 73 -22.89 7.22 -2.17
N ALA A 74 -21.56 7.31 -2.30
CA ALA A 74 -20.68 6.16 -2.15
C ALA A 74 -20.72 5.58 -0.71
N VAL A 75 -20.65 6.44 0.31
CA VAL A 75 -20.74 6.04 1.73
C VAL A 75 -22.09 5.42 2.04
N SER A 76 -23.19 6.02 1.60
CA SER A 76 -24.54 5.45 1.78
C SER A 76 -24.65 4.07 1.15
N ARG A 77 -24.16 3.89 -0.09
CA ARG A 77 -24.19 2.58 -0.74
C ARG A 77 -23.32 1.55 -0.01
N ARG A 78 -22.13 1.94 0.46
CA ARG A 78 -21.28 1.06 1.29
C ARG A 78 -21.98 0.65 2.59
N LEU A 79 -22.71 1.56 3.22
CA LEU A 79 -23.52 1.25 4.41
C LEU A 79 -24.61 0.23 4.08
N ASP A 80 -25.30 0.38 2.95
CA ASP A 80 -26.31 -0.57 2.51
C ASP A 80 -25.71 -1.95 2.22
N MET A 81 -24.57 -2.01 1.53
CA MET A 81 -23.83 -3.27 1.31
C MET A 81 -23.39 -3.92 2.63
N ALA A 82 -22.95 -3.13 3.61
CA ALA A 82 -22.60 -3.63 4.94
C ALA A 82 -23.83 -4.21 5.67
N ARG A 83 -25.00 -3.58 5.53
CA ARG A 83 -26.27 -4.11 6.05
C ARG A 83 -26.67 -5.41 5.36
N GLU A 84 -26.57 -5.48 4.03
CA GLU A 84 -26.81 -6.70 3.25
C GLU A 84 -25.88 -7.85 3.72
N ASN A 85 -24.59 -7.55 3.95
CA ASN A 85 -23.63 -8.52 4.48
C ASN A 85 -23.94 -8.93 5.93
N LEU A 86 -24.42 -8.02 6.77
CA LEU A 86 -24.86 -8.34 8.12
C LEU A 86 -26.04 -9.32 8.12
N VAL A 87 -26.97 -9.17 7.18
CA VAL A 87 -28.07 -10.14 6.99
C VAL A 87 -27.53 -11.53 6.62
N LYS A 88 -26.59 -11.61 5.66
CA LYS A 88 -25.94 -12.88 5.29
C LYS A 88 -25.22 -13.52 6.48
N LEU A 89 -24.50 -12.73 7.28
CA LEU A 89 -23.83 -13.19 8.51
C LEU A 89 -24.83 -13.70 9.54
N ASN A 90 -25.97 -13.04 9.71
CA ASN A 90 -27.02 -13.50 10.62
C ASN A 90 -27.62 -14.84 10.16
N ILE A 91 -27.84 -15.02 8.85
CA ILE A 91 -28.27 -16.31 8.30
C ILE A 91 -27.23 -17.40 8.59
N ALA A 92 -25.95 -17.13 8.33
CA ALA A 92 -24.86 -18.06 8.62
C ALA A 92 -24.76 -18.39 10.12
N LYS A 93 -24.91 -17.40 10.99
CA LYS A 93 -24.94 -17.56 12.45
C LYS A 93 -26.09 -18.46 12.90
N THR A 94 -27.28 -18.29 12.32
CA THR A 94 -28.44 -19.13 12.62
C THR A 94 -28.20 -20.56 12.16
N ARG A 95 -27.69 -20.77 10.93
CA ARG A 95 -27.39 -22.11 10.39
C ARG A 95 -26.30 -22.84 11.19
N THR A 96 -25.35 -22.11 11.75
CA THR A 96 -24.24 -22.67 12.53
C THR A 96 -24.53 -22.73 14.03
N ARG A 97 -25.71 -22.31 14.49
CA ARG A 97 -26.07 -22.23 15.92
C ARG A 97 -25.90 -23.56 16.64
N ASN A 98 -26.40 -24.66 16.07
CA ASN A 98 -26.30 -25.98 16.69
C ASN A 98 -24.83 -26.42 16.86
N VAL A 99 -23.97 -26.09 15.88
CA VAL A 99 -22.53 -26.36 15.96
C VAL A 99 -21.88 -25.49 17.03
N GLN A 100 -22.24 -24.20 17.11
CA GLN A 100 -21.75 -23.30 18.16
C GLN A 100 -22.15 -23.79 19.56
N GLU A 101 -23.40 -24.21 19.75
CA GLU A 101 -23.87 -24.75 21.03
C GLU A 101 -23.13 -26.03 21.41
N ARG A 102 -22.89 -26.94 20.46
CA ARG A 102 -22.05 -28.12 20.67
C ARG A 102 -20.62 -27.74 21.08
N LEU A 103 -20.00 -26.78 20.39
CA LEU A 103 -18.65 -26.30 20.73
C LEU A 103 -18.59 -25.65 22.12
N ILE A 104 -19.63 -24.90 22.52
CA ILE A 104 -19.74 -24.34 23.87
C ILE A 104 -19.82 -25.47 24.92
N LYS A 105 -20.61 -26.52 24.67
CA LYS A 105 -20.68 -27.69 25.56
C LYS A 105 -19.32 -28.38 25.68
N VAL A 106 -18.63 -28.61 24.56
CA VAL A 106 -17.27 -29.18 24.55
C VAL A 106 -16.30 -28.29 25.34
N LYS A 107 -16.34 -26.97 25.13
CA LYS A 107 -15.51 -26.02 25.88
C LYS A 107 -15.78 -26.09 27.39
N ARG A 108 -17.05 -26.18 27.82
CA ARG A 108 -17.39 -26.35 29.23
C ARG A 108 -16.85 -27.67 29.78
N ALA A 109 -17.05 -28.78 29.06
CA ALA A 109 -16.54 -30.07 29.47
C ALA A 109 -15.01 -30.07 29.67
N PHE A 110 -14.25 -29.37 28.81
CA PHE A 110 -12.82 -29.15 29.03
C PHE A 110 -12.55 -28.40 30.34
N VAL A 111 -13.21 -27.26 30.56
CA VAL A 111 -13.04 -26.47 31.80
C VAL A 111 -13.40 -27.29 33.05
N ASP A 112 -14.52 -28.00 33.02
CA ASP A 112 -14.99 -28.86 34.12
C ASP A 112 -14.01 -30.02 34.40
N SER A 113 -13.29 -30.47 33.38
CA SER A 113 -12.21 -31.46 33.48
C SER A 113 -10.87 -30.85 33.94
N GLY A 114 -10.86 -29.59 34.37
CA GLY A 114 -9.64 -28.87 34.77
C GLY A 114 -8.77 -28.40 33.60
N ILE A 115 -9.23 -28.55 32.36
CA ILE A 115 -8.52 -28.14 31.14
C ILE A 115 -8.90 -26.68 30.84
N GLY A 116 -8.14 -25.77 31.44
CA GLY A 116 -8.29 -24.32 31.29
C GLY A 116 -7.47 -23.71 30.14
N ARG A 117 -7.58 -22.39 29.99
CA ARG A 117 -6.66 -21.61 29.14
C ARG A 117 -5.41 -21.30 29.96
N ASP A 118 -4.27 -21.88 29.62
CA ASP A 118 -2.99 -21.45 30.17
C ASP A 118 -2.45 -20.28 29.32
N SER A 119 -2.23 -19.13 29.96
CA SER A 119 -1.62 -17.95 29.34
C SER A 119 -0.10 -18.04 29.29
N ASN A 120 0.51 -18.88 30.13
CA ASN A 120 1.88 -19.30 29.94
C ASN A 120 1.83 -20.39 28.89
N PHE A 121 2.22 -20.08 27.67
CA PHE A 121 2.48 -21.14 26.69
C PHE A 121 3.81 -21.78 27.09
N PRO A 122 3.85 -22.90 27.82
CA PRO A 122 5.13 -23.52 28.16
C PRO A 122 5.67 -24.08 26.85
N ASN A 123 6.99 -24.07 26.69
CA ASN A 123 7.63 -24.70 25.54
C ASN A 123 6.98 -26.06 25.23
N LYS A 124 6.49 -26.23 23.99
CA LYS A 124 5.54 -27.28 23.57
C LYS A 124 6.01 -28.72 23.76
N MET A 125 7.29 -28.93 24.07
CA MET A 125 7.84 -30.23 24.46
C MET A 125 7.11 -30.88 25.64
N VAL A 126 6.51 -30.08 26.53
CA VAL A 126 5.74 -30.60 27.68
C VAL A 126 4.43 -31.28 27.24
N PHE A 127 3.82 -30.86 26.12
CA PHE A 127 2.54 -31.44 25.64
C PHE A 127 2.73 -32.77 24.91
N VAL A 128 3.85 -32.97 24.22
CA VAL A 128 4.13 -34.24 23.52
C VAL A 128 4.35 -35.39 24.53
N GLN A 129 4.84 -35.06 25.73
CA GLN A 129 5.02 -36.02 26.82
C GLN A 129 3.76 -36.20 27.69
N ASN A 130 2.69 -35.43 27.47
CA ASN A 130 1.45 -35.55 28.22
C ASN A 130 0.60 -36.73 27.69
N PRO A 131 0.37 -37.80 28.49
CA PRO A 131 -0.37 -38.99 28.04
C PRO A 131 -1.80 -38.69 27.61
N HIS A 132 -2.45 -37.71 28.23
CA HIS A 132 -3.82 -37.31 27.89
C HIS A 132 -3.88 -36.60 26.53
N TYR A 133 -2.90 -35.75 26.24
CA TYR A 133 -2.80 -35.10 24.93
C TYR A 133 -2.48 -36.11 23.82
N ALA A 134 -1.54 -37.04 24.08
CA ALA A 134 -1.21 -38.11 23.14
C ALA A 134 -2.42 -39.02 22.84
N SER A 135 -3.21 -39.36 23.87
CA SER A 135 -4.43 -40.15 23.73
C SER A 135 -5.52 -39.42 22.93
N ALA A 136 -5.75 -38.13 23.24
CA ALA A 136 -6.69 -37.28 22.49
C ALA A 136 -6.26 -37.10 21.03
N LYS A 137 -4.95 -36.92 20.76
CA LYS A 137 -4.38 -36.88 19.40
C LYS A 137 -4.63 -38.19 18.65
N SER A 138 -4.41 -39.35 19.29
CA SER A 138 -4.64 -40.65 18.64
C SER A 138 -6.12 -40.89 18.31
N THR A 139 -7.03 -40.45 19.18
CA THR A 139 -8.48 -40.60 18.99
C THR A 139 -8.97 -39.66 17.89
N PHE A 140 -8.48 -38.41 17.89
CA PHE A 140 -8.75 -37.43 16.84
C PHE A 140 -8.25 -37.91 15.47
N ARG A 141 -7.05 -38.50 15.39
CA ARG A 141 -6.51 -39.13 14.18
C ARG A 141 -7.45 -40.19 13.61
N LYS A 142 -7.93 -41.13 14.44
CA LYS A 142 -8.87 -42.18 14.03
C LYS A 142 -10.22 -41.64 13.51
N ILE A 143 -10.69 -40.51 14.05
CA ILE A 143 -11.91 -39.83 13.60
C ILE A 143 -11.69 -39.13 12.25
N MET A 144 -10.49 -38.60 12.01
CA MET A 144 -10.12 -37.94 10.75
C MET A 144 -9.89 -38.93 9.61
N GLU A 145 -9.21 -40.05 9.86
CA GLU A 145 -9.02 -41.16 8.91
C GLU A 145 -10.36 -41.72 8.39
N SER A 146 -11.38 -41.74 9.26
CA SER A 146 -12.73 -42.21 8.91
C SER A 146 -13.60 -41.18 8.18
N SER A 147 -13.19 -39.91 8.11
CA SER A 147 -13.96 -38.82 7.49
C SER A 147 -13.40 -38.32 6.14
N GLY A 148 -12.35 -38.96 5.61
CA GLY A 148 -11.79 -38.65 4.29
C GLY A 148 -11.13 -37.28 4.19
N LEU A 149 -10.85 -36.64 5.34
CA LEU A 149 -10.16 -35.36 5.42
C LEU A 149 -8.64 -35.59 5.36
N ASP A 150 -7.96 -34.81 4.52
CA ASP A 150 -6.52 -34.91 4.26
C ASP A 150 -5.69 -34.55 5.52
N GLU A 151 -5.29 -35.58 6.27
CA GLU A 151 -4.49 -35.52 7.50
C GLU A 151 -3.13 -34.84 7.29
N SER A 152 -2.59 -34.90 6.07
CA SER A 152 -1.25 -34.39 5.74
C SER A 152 -1.11 -32.89 5.99
N LEU A 153 -2.17 -32.11 5.72
CA LEU A 153 -2.19 -30.67 5.93
C LEU A 153 -2.15 -30.32 7.42
N PHE A 154 -2.90 -31.07 8.23
CA PHE A 154 -3.00 -30.85 9.66
C PHE A 154 -1.74 -31.30 10.40
N GLU A 155 -1.18 -32.47 10.06
CA GLU A 155 0.10 -32.92 10.62
C GLU A 155 1.26 -32.01 10.18
N SER A 156 1.24 -31.46 8.96
CA SER A 156 2.21 -30.44 8.54
C SER A 156 2.08 -29.14 9.33
N LEU A 157 0.85 -28.67 9.56
CA LEU A 157 0.59 -27.50 10.42
C LEU A 157 1.04 -27.76 11.86
N MET A 158 0.79 -28.95 12.40
CA MET A 158 1.25 -29.36 13.74
C MET A 158 2.76 -29.51 13.83
N ALA A 159 3.42 -30.03 12.79
CA ALA A 159 4.87 -30.13 12.71
C ALA A 159 5.51 -28.74 12.64
N ILE A 160 4.97 -27.82 11.83
CA ILE A 160 5.35 -26.40 11.83
C ILE A 160 5.20 -25.80 13.23
N ASP A 161 4.11 -26.15 13.92
CA ASP A 161 3.80 -25.66 15.27
C ASP A 161 4.67 -26.30 16.37
N GLN A 162 5.26 -27.48 16.11
CA GLN A 162 6.27 -28.19 16.92
C GLN A 162 7.70 -27.68 16.67
N ILE A 163 7.99 -27.10 15.50
CA ILE A 163 9.34 -26.68 15.05
C ILE A 163 9.85 -25.38 15.70
N GLY A 164 9.04 -24.64 16.47
CA GLY A 164 9.61 -23.69 17.42
C GLY A 164 8.77 -22.44 17.67
N LEU A 165 9.18 -21.70 18.72
CA LEU A 165 8.76 -20.35 19.07
C LEU A 165 8.63 -19.49 17.80
N ILE A 166 7.44 -19.39 17.21
CA ILE A 166 7.29 -18.60 15.99
C ILE A 166 7.54 -17.14 16.35
N ASN A 167 8.63 -16.60 15.81
CA ASN A 167 9.01 -15.21 15.99
C ASN A 167 7.86 -14.32 15.51
N ILE A 168 7.40 -13.38 16.35
CA ILE A 168 6.25 -12.50 16.05
C ILE A 168 6.38 -11.77 14.69
N PRO A 169 7.56 -11.28 14.26
CA PRO A 169 7.78 -10.74 12.92
C PRO A 169 7.45 -11.71 11.78
N ILE A 170 7.80 -13.00 11.91
CA ILE A 170 7.49 -14.03 10.90
C ILE A 170 5.97 -14.27 10.84
N LEU A 171 5.28 -14.29 11.99
CA LEU A 171 3.82 -14.37 12.03
C LEU A 171 3.17 -13.16 11.34
N TYR A 172 3.68 -11.97 11.63
CA TYR A 172 3.18 -10.74 11.04
C TYR A 172 3.37 -10.73 9.51
N GLU A 173 4.54 -11.13 9.03
CA GLU A 173 4.85 -11.26 7.61
C GLU A 173 3.90 -12.23 6.90
N ARG A 174 3.75 -13.46 7.41
CA ARG A 174 2.81 -14.45 6.85
C ARG A 174 1.37 -13.98 6.91
N TRP A 175 0.99 -13.27 7.98
CA TRP A 175 -0.33 -12.65 8.05
C TRP A 175 -0.51 -11.57 6.99
N CYS A 176 0.51 -10.73 6.72
CA CYS A 176 0.49 -9.76 5.62
C CYS A 176 0.33 -10.45 4.26
N LEU A 177 1.04 -11.56 4.00
CA LEU A 177 0.88 -12.37 2.79
C LEU A 177 -0.58 -12.78 2.58
N LEU A 178 -1.21 -13.34 3.62
CA LEU A 178 -2.61 -13.75 3.56
C LEU A 178 -3.57 -12.56 3.33
N LYS A 179 -3.24 -11.37 3.86
CA LYS A 179 -4.03 -10.15 3.60
C LYS A 179 -3.86 -9.64 2.17
N ILE A 180 -2.65 -9.71 1.61
CA ILE A 180 -2.42 -9.38 0.20
C ILE A 180 -3.19 -10.34 -0.70
N ILE A 181 -3.07 -11.66 -0.46
CA ILE A 181 -3.82 -12.68 -1.20
C ILE A 181 -5.32 -12.41 -1.11
N GLY A 182 -5.87 -12.24 0.09
CA GLY A 182 -7.30 -12.00 0.29
C GLY A 182 -7.79 -10.72 -0.40
N LEU A 183 -7.00 -9.64 -0.44
CA LEU A 183 -7.40 -8.44 -1.19
C LEU A 183 -7.41 -8.68 -2.70
N LEU A 184 -6.39 -9.36 -3.22
CA LEU A 184 -6.32 -9.68 -4.65
C LEU A 184 -7.50 -10.57 -5.07
N THR A 185 -7.85 -11.59 -4.29
CA THR A 185 -8.96 -12.49 -4.60
C THR A 185 -10.33 -11.87 -4.30
N ASP A 186 -10.54 -11.41 -3.07
CA ASP A 186 -11.88 -11.14 -2.54
C ASP A 186 -12.37 -9.74 -2.93
N VAL A 187 -11.45 -8.80 -3.16
CA VAL A 187 -11.79 -7.44 -3.62
C VAL A 187 -11.59 -7.34 -5.11
N TYR A 188 -10.38 -7.62 -5.61
CA TYR A 188 -10.01 -7.36 -7.01
C TYR A 188 -10.29 -8.51 -7.98
N GLY A 189 -10.87 -9.62 -7.51
CA GLY A 189 -11.38 -10.69 -8.37
C GLY A 189 -10.29 -11.48 -9.11
N PHE A 190 -9.06 -11.51 -8.59
CA PHE A 190 -8.03 -12.40 -9.12
C PHE A 190 -8.32 -13.85 -8.74
N SER A 191 -8.19 -14.76 -9.70
CA SER A 191 -8.30 -16.20 -9.46
C SER A 191 -6.93 -16.76 -9.08
N LEU A 192 -6.89 -17.48 -7.95
CA LEU A 192 -5.74 -18.26 -7.53
C LEU A 192 -5.85 -19.67 -8.14
N THR A 193 -4.82 -20.09 -8.88
CA THR A 193 -4.82 -21.42 -9.52
C THR A 193 -4.17 -22.48 -8.63
N GLY A 194 -4.78 -23.67 -8.56
CA GLY A 194 -4.20 -24.87 -7.94
C GLY A 194 -4.21 -24.90 -6.41
N ASP A 195 -3.52 -25.90 -5.84
CA ASP A 195 -3.44 -26.15 -4.40
C ASP A 195 -2.47 -25.18 -3.67
N TRP A 196 -2.69 -23.88 -3.84
CA TRP A 196 -1.79 -22.84 -3.32
C TRP A 196 -1.63 -22.90 -1.80
N GLN A 197 -2.67 -23.30 -1.05
CA GLN A 197 -2.60 -23.47 0.40
C GLN A 197 -1.61 -24.57 0.77
N LYS A 198 -1.66 -25.71 0.07
CA LYS A 198 -0.73 -26.83 0.28
C LYS A 198 0.69 -26.41 -0.08
N ARG A 199 0.87 -25.69 -1.20
CA ARG A 199 2.17 -25.16 -1.62
C ARG A 199 2.75 -24.22 -0.55
N LEU A 200 1.96 -23.30 -0.01
CA LEU A 200 2.40 -22.40 1.06
C LEU A 200 2.78 -23.18 2.33
N ILE A 201 1.96 -24.15 2.76
CA ILE A 201 2.21 -24.93 3.97
C ILE A 201 3.48 -25.78 3.81
N ASN A 202 3.63 -26.50 2.70
CA ASN A 202 4.81 -27.30 2.42
C ASN A 202 6.07 -26.43 2.36
N ALA A 203 5.98 -25.29 1.68
CA ALA A 203 7.10 -24.39 1.57
C ALA A 203 7.52 -23.80 2.92
N VAL A 204 6.56 -23.46 3.79
CA VAL A 204 6.83 -23.04 5.16
C VAL A 204 7.44 -24.16 6.00
N ALA A 205 6.96 -25.39 5.86
CA ALA A 205 7.50 -26.56 6.57
C ALA A 205 8.94 -26.88 6.15
N ASN A 206 9.25 -26.69 4.87
CA ASN A 206 10.56 -27.01 4.28
C ASN A 206 11.51 -25.80 4.22
N ALA A 207 11.11 -24.64 4.73
CA ALA A 207 11.85 -23.37 4.61
C ALA A 207 12.26 -23.03 3.16
N GLU A 208 11.37 -23.33 2.20
CA GLU A 208 11.55 -23.02 0.79
C GLU A 208 11.41 -21.52 0.54
N ARG A 209 12.09 -21.03 -0.51
CA ARG A 209 12.06 -19.63 -0.96
C ARG A 209 11.59 -19.53 -2.40
N ASN A 210 11.25 -18.32 -2.86
CA ASN A 210 10.72 -18.06 -4.20
C ASN A 210 9.38 -18.76 -4.45
N ILE A 211 8.48 -18.71 -3.48
CA ILE A 211 7.20 -19.41 -3.56
C ILE A 211 6.25 -18.55 -4.39
N GLU A 212 5.90 -19.03 -5.58
CA GLU A 212 5.07 -18.28 -6.53
C GLU A 212 3.58 -18.62 -6.44
N PHE A 213 2.78 -17.57 -6.36
CA PHE A 213 1.32 -17.57 -6.42
C PHE A 213 0.89 -16.85 -7.72
N PRO A 214 0.81 -17.57 -8.85
CA PRO A 214 0.27 -17.01 -10.08
C PRO A 214 -1.23 -16.79 -9.92
N MET A 215 -1.68 -15.63 -10.39
CA MET A 215 -3.08 -15.23 -10.37
C MET A 215 -3.42 -14.49 -11.66
N GLU A 216 -4.66 -14.60 -12.09
CA GLU A 216 -5.16 -13.90 -13.27
C GLU A 216 -6.51 -13.23 -13.01
N CYS A 217 -6.76 -12.12 -13.68
CA CYS A 217 -8.05 -11.46 -13.67
C CYS A 217 -8.43 -11.06 -15.09
N ALA A 218 -9.34 -11.83 -15.68
CA ALA A 218 -9.73 -11.68 -17.07
C ALA A 218 -10.50 -10.37 -17.35
N SER A 219 -11.22 -9.83 -16.38
CA SER A 219 -11.91 -8.53 -16.51
C SER A 219 -10.90 -7.37 -16.49
N LEU A 220 -9.90 -7.42 -15.60
CA LEU A 220 -8.84 -6.43 -15.53
C LEU A 220 -7.81 -6.54 -16.67
N LYS A 221 -7.76 -7.69 -17.36
CA LYS A 221 -6.74 -8.03 -18.35
C LYS A 221 -5.32 -8.01 -17.75
N LYS A 222 -5.19 -8.56 -16.54
CA LYS A 222 -3.93 -8.58 -15.77
C LYS A 222 -3.62 -9.96 -15.21
N GLU A 223 -2.33 -10.28 -15.23
CA GLU A 223 -1.74 -11.39 -14.50
C GLU A 223 -0.91 -10.82 -13.35
N ILE A 224 -0.95 -11.48 -12.19
CA ILE A 224 -0.09 -11.16 -11.05
C ILE A 224 0.66 -12.41 -10.66
N ARG A 225 1.97 -12.27 -10.54
CA ARG A 225 2.81 -13.27 -9.87
C ARG A 225 3.24 -12.71 -8.54
N LEU A 226 2.50 -13.08 -7.50
CA LEU A 226 2.89 -12.79 -6.12
C LEU A 226 3.92 -13.84 -5.70
N THR A 227 5.13 -13.40 -5.38
CA THR A 227 6.21 -14.28 -4.94
C THR A 227 6.56 -13.98 -3.49
N TYR A 228 6.49 -15.00 -2.62
CA TYR A 228 6.92 -14.93 -1.22
C TYR A 228 8.42 -15.29 -1.11
N GLU A 229 9.19 -14.47 -0.42
CA GLU A 229 10.65 -14.57 -0.27
C GLU A 229 11.38 -14.71 -1.63
N LYS A 230 11.10 -13.82 -2.58
CA LYS A 230 11.74 -13.83 -3.92
C LYS A 230 13.19 -13.39 -3.85
N LYS A 231 14.10 -14.10 -4.49
CA LYS A 231 15.48 -13.64 -4.73
C LYS A 231 15.48 -12.59 -5.85
N LEU A 232 15.83 -11.35 -5.50
CA LEU A 232 16.05 -10.29 -6.47
C LEU A 232 17.41 -10.44 -7.17
N ALA A 233 17.63 -9.70 -8.26
CA ALA A 233 18.94 -9.64 -8.94
C ALA A 233 20.01 -9.01 -8.03
N SER A 234 19.60 -8.18 -7.05
CA SER A 234 20.48 -7.71 -5.97
C SER A 234 20.96 -8.82 -5.02
N GLY A 235 20.46 -10.05 -5.17
CA GLY A 235 20.78 -11.20 -4.31
C GLY A 235 20.03 -11.21 -2.97
N ARG A 236 19.20 -10.21 -2.71
CA ARG A 236 18.40 -10.08 -1.49
C ARG A 236 17.01 -10.71 -1.62
N PHE A 237 16.38 -10.94 -0.49
CA PHE A 237 15.08 -11.60 -0.36
C PHE A 237 14.10 -10.66 0.36
N PRO A 238 13.37 -9.79 -0.36
CA PRO A 238 12.18 -9.15 0.19
C PRO A 238 11.09 -10.17 0.52
N ASP A 239 10.22 -9.79 1.44
CA ASP A 239 9.14 -10.67 1.89
C ASP A 239 8.13 -10.94 0.76
N PHE A 240 7.71 -9.91 0.01
CA PHE A 240 6.77 -10.07 -1.10
C PHE A 240 7.21 -9.31 -2.35
N VAL A 241 7.05 -9.95 -3.51
CA VAL A 241 7.20 -9.30 -4.81
C VAL A 241 5.95 -9.52 -5.64
N LEU A 242 5.37 -8.43 -6.14
CA LEU A 242 4.28 -8.47 -7.10
C LEU A 242 4.83 -8.09 -8.47
N ASP A 243 4.93 -9.07 -9.35
CA ASP A 243 5.13 -8.82 -10.78
C ASP A 243 3.74 -8.75 -11.42
N VAL A 244 3.34 -7.55 -11.89
CA VAL A 244 2.03 -7.30 -12.49
C VAL A 244 2.21 -7.14 -13.99
N ARG A 245 1.62 -8.06 -14.75
CA ARG A 245 1.74 -8.11 -16.20
C ARG A 245 0.41 -7.80 -16.87
N SER A 246 0.44 -6.97 -17.91
CA SER A 246 -0.71 -6.76 -18.78
C SER A 246 -0.86 -7.94 -19.74
N MET A 247 -2.08 -8.47 -19.86
CA MET A 247 -2.41 -9.51 -20.85
C MET A 247 -2.50 -8.98 -22.29
N ILE A 248 -2.44 -7.66 -22.50
CA ILE A 248 -2.66 -7.04 -23.80
C ILE A 248 -1.35 -6.72 -24.51
N ASP A 249 -0.48 -5.95 -23.86
CA ASP A 249 0.81 -5.56 -24.42
C ASP A 249 1.98 -6.39 -23.85
N GLY A 250 1.71 -7.26 -22.87
CA GLY A 250 2.73 -8.08 -22.21
C GLY A 250 3.66 -7.31 -21.28
N SER A 251 3.46 -6.00 -21.11
CA SER A 251 4.27 -5.16 -20.23
C SER A 251 4.17 -5.63 -18.78
N GLU A 252 5.27 -5.58 -18.06
CA GLU A 252 5.36 -6.03 -16.67
C GLU A 252 5.97 -4.91 -15.80
N LYS A 253 5.37 -4.69 -14.63
CA LYS A 253 5.94 -3.82 -13.59
C LYS A 253 6.07 -4.59 -12.28
N ARG A 254 7.21 -4.39 -11.62
CA ARG A 254 7.54 -5.02 -10.35
C ARG A 254 7.37 -4.07 -9.17
N PHE A 255 6.74 -4.57 -8.13
CA PHE A 255 6.56 -3.92 -6.84
C PHE A 255 7.11 -4.82 -5.74
N VAL A 256 7.93 -4.26 -4.87
CA VAL A 256 8.55 -4.96 -3.76
C VAL A 256 7.92 -4.48 -2.46
N LEU A 257 7.42 -5.41 -1.66
CA LEU A 257 6.81 -5.14 -0.36
C LEU A 257 7.61 -5.88 0.72
N ASP A 258 7.87 -5.22 1.84
CA ASP A 258 8.61 -5.81 2.97
C ASP A 258 7.83 -5.57 4.26
N ALA A 259 7.44 -6.63 4.96
CA ALA A 259 6.77 -6.53 6.26
C ALA A 259 7.81 -6.30 7.36
N LYS A 260 7.55 -5.30 8.22
CA LYS A 260 8.42 -4.97 9.34
C LYS A 260 7.61 -4.80 10.60
N PHE A 261 7.64 -5.83 11.46
CA PHE A 261 7.00 -5.80 12.76
C PHE A 261 7.79 -4.91 13.73
N LYS A 262 7.52 -3.61 13.66
CA LYS A 262 8.00 -2.58 14.60
C LYS A 262 6.79 -1.74 14.99
N ASP A 263 6.47 -1.71 16.27
CA ASP A 263 5.33 -0.96 16.84
C ASP A 263 5.72 0.47 17.26
N THR A 264 7.01 0.75 17.40
CA THR A 264 7.61 2.00 17.90
C THR A 264 8.29 2.83 16.80
N LEU A 265 7.83 2.73 15.55
CA LEU A 265 8.34 3.59 14.48
C LEU A 265 8.00 5.06 14.75
N SER A 266 8.90 5.92 14.31
CA SER A 266 8.79 7.39 14.17
C SER A 266 9.14 7.80 12.73
N ASP A 267 8.84 9.05 12.35
CA ASP A 267 9.09 9.57 10.99
C ASP A 267 10.51 9.29 10.50
N ALA A 268 11.50 9.62 11.33
CA ALA A 268 12.92 9.44 10.99
C ALA A 268 13.28 7.96 10.83
N SER A 269 12.80 7.10 11.74
CA SER A 269 13.09 5.66 11.69
C SER A 269 12.36 4.94 10.55
N LEU A 270 11.15 5.39 10.18
CA LEU A 270 10.43 4.85 9.02
C LEU A 270 11.14 5.28 7.73
N SER A 271 11.49 6.56 7.60
CA SER A 271 12.20 7.10 6.43
C SER A 271 13.55 6.40 6.23
N GLY A 272 14.35 6.27 7.30
CA GLY A 272 15.63 5.57 7.26
C GLY A 272 15.49 4.08 6.91
N LEU A 273 14.42 3.43 7.38
CA LEU A 273 14.15 2.03 7.02
C LEU A 273 13.76 1.90 5.53
N VAL A 274 12.92 2.80 5.02
CA VAL A 274 12.56 2.83 3.59
C VAL A 274 13.78 3.08 2.72
N GLU A 275 14.64 4.03 3.10
CA GLU A 275 15.90 4.30 2.39
C GLU A 275 16.84 3.10 2.40
N GLN A 276 16.96 2.40 3.54
CA GLN A 276 17.75 1.18 3.68
C GLN A 276 17.29 0.07 2.72
N LEU A 277 15.99 -0.04 2.47
CA LEU A 277 15.44 -1.02 1.54
C LEU A 277 15.56 -0.55 0.08
N TYR A 278 15.30 0.72 -0.20
CA TYR A 278 15.18 1.24 -1.56
C TYR A 278 16.53 1.46 -2.26
N SER A 279 17.48 2.14 -1.62
CA SER A 279 18.66 2.72 -2.27
C SER A 279 19.84 1.73 -2.42
N ALA A 280 20.76 2.04 -3.35
CA ALA A 280 21.92 1.22 -3.70
C ALA A 280 23.22 1.57 -2.94
N SER A 281 23.16 2.38 -1.88
CA SER A 281 24.33 2.74 -1.08
C SER A 281 24.88 1.55 -0.30
N ASP A 282 26.15 1.64 0.10
CA ASP A 282 26.84 0.58 0.85
C ASP A 282 26.06 0.19 2.12
N GLY A 283 25.87 -1.11 2.34
CA GLY A 283 25.04 -1.65 3.42
C GLY A 283 23.52 -1.68 3.17
N ASN A 284 23.00 -1.01 2.13
CA ASN A 284 21.56 -1.04 1.80
C ASN A 284 21.19 -2.24 0.91
N LYS A 285 19.89 -2.55 0.86
CA LYS A 285 19.40 -3.76 0.20
C LYS A 285 19.13 -3.60 -1.30
N ASN A 286 19.03 -2.37 -1.81
CA ASN A 286 18.72 -2.05 -3.20
C ASN A 286 17.54 -2.86 -3.77
N TYR A 287 16.42 -2.93 -3.05
CA TYR A 287 15.20 -3.55 -3.56
C TYR A 287 14.65 -2.82 -4.79
N SER A 288 15.01 -1.55 -4.96
CA SER A 288 14.65 -0.78 -6.15
C SER A 288 15.36 -1.29 -7.42
N GLU A 289 16.44 -2.06 -7.30
CA GLU A 289 17.30 -2.47 -8.42
C GLU A 289 17.64 -1.27 -9.32
N ASP A 290 18.18 -0.23 -8.69
CA ASP A 290 18.59 1.04 -9.30
C ASP A 290 17.40 1.84 -9.87
N GLY A 291 16.31 1.92 -9.11
CA GLY A 291 15.13 2.66 -9.52
C GLY A 291 14.29 1.98 -10.60
N LYS A 292 14.42 0.66 -10.78
CA LYS A 292 13.51 -0.14 -11.61
C LYS A 292 12.21 -0.48 -10.88
N ASN A 293 12.32 -0.89 -9.62
CA ASN A 293 11.19 -1.35 -8.81
C ASN A 293 10.69 -0.25 -7.86
N LYS A 294 9.40 -0.30 -7.55
CA LYS A 294 8.80 0.48 -6.46
C LYS A 294 8.85 -0.35 -5.18
N VAL A 295 9.14 0.28 -4.03
CA VAL A 295 9.40 -0.44 -2.77
C VAL A 295 8.58 0.13 -1.62
N PHE A 296 7.73 -0.68 -0.99
CA PHE A 296 6.93 -0.25 0.14
C PHE A 296 7.15 -1.13 1.36
N ILE A 297 7.08 -0.53 2.54
CA ILE A 297 7.09 -1.25 3.81
C ILE A 297 5.67 -1.42 4.32
N ILE A 298 5.36 -2.57 4.90
CA ILE A 298 4.13 -2.81 5.65
C ILE A 298 4.50 -2.86 7.15
N HIS A 299 3.89 -1.99 7.97
CA HIS A 299 4.23 -1.89 9.39
C HIS A 299 3.00 -1.77 10.31
N PRO A 300 3.08 -2.26 11.57
CA PRO A 300 1.98 -2.20 12.53
C PRO A 300 2.02 -0.98 13.46
N SER A 301 2.97 -0.05 13.29
CA SER A 301 3.06 1.15 14.13
C SER A 301 2.09 2.24 13.68
N SER A 302 1.15 2.62 14.56
CA SER A 302 0.17 3.69 14.30
C SER A 302 0.74 5.10 14.43
N ASN A 303 1.91 5.24 15.07
CA ASN A 303 2.58 6.51 15.32
C ASN A 303 3.83 6.67 14.45
N ALA A 304 3.96 5.87 13.39
CA ALA A 304 5.10 5.89 12.50
C ALA A 304 5.31 7.24 11.81
N ILE A 305 4.24 8.05 11.72
CA ILE A 305 4.24 9.37 11.11
C ILE A 305 3.77 10.39 12.16
N SER A 306 4.65 11.29 12.57
CA SER A 306 4.33 12.38 13.49
C SER A 306 3.91 13.65 12.74
N GLU A 307 4.56 13.92 11.61
CA GLU A 307 4.15 14.97 10.68
C GLU A 307 3.31 14.38 9.55
N ARG A 308 1.99 14.64 9.60
CA ARG A 308 1.05 14.10 8.62
C ARG A 308 1.49 14.41 7.19
N THR A 309 1.63 13.38 6.38
CA THR A 309 2.00 13.49 4.97
C THR A 309 0.85 13.96 4.07
N SER A 310 -0.38 13.90 4.58
CA SER A 310 -1.62 14.35 3.97
C SER A 310 -2.58 14.79 5.07
N PRO A 311 -3.44 15.81 4.85
CA PRO A 311 -4.46 16.20 5.84
C PRO A 311 -5.54 15.14 6.06
N LEU A 312 -5.61 14.13 5.18
CA LEU A 312 -6.54 13.01 5.30
C LEU A 312 -6.12 12.05 6.42
N ASP A 313 -7.07 11.33 6.99
CA ASP A 313 -6.83 10.44 8.14
C ASP A 313 -5.68 9.46 7.92
N TRP A 314 -5.59 8.89 6.72
CA TRP A 314 -4.53 7.94 6.36
C TRP A 314 -3.13 8.53 6.40
N GLY A 315 -2.99 9.85 6.21
CA GLY A 315 -1.69 10.54 6.17
C GLY A 315 -1.01 10.65 7.52
N GLY A 316 -1.67 10.25 8.62
CA GLY A 316 -1.07 10.17 9.95
C GLY A 316 -0.40 8.83 10.26
N HIS A 317 -0.51 7.84 9.38
CA HIS A 317 0.06 6.52 9.61
C HIS A 317 0.57 5.82 8.36
N SER A 318 0.23 6.31 7.16
CA SER A 318 0.74 5.78 5.90
C SER A 318 1.34 6.89 5.02
N ASP A 319 2.40 6.51 4.31
CA ASP A 319 3.03 7.23 3.22
C ASP A 319 3.00 6.32 1.97
N TYR A 320 2.25 6.72 0.94
CA TYR A 320 2.17 5.99 -0.32
C TYR A 320 3.19 6.51 -1.35
N GLY A 321 4.18 7.29 -0.93
CA GLY A 321 5.18 7.91 -1.80
C GLY A 321 4.67 9.11 -2.57
N GLN A 322 3.66 9.82 -2.04
CA GLN A 322 3.07 11.00 -2.68
C GLN A 322 4.04 12.17 -2.90
N GLY A 323 5.19 12.18 -2.22
CA GLY A 323 6.29 13.14 -2.44
C GLY A 323 7.33 12.68 -3.47
N CYS A 324 7.31 11.41 -3.88
CA CYS A 324 8.37 10.78 -4.68
C CYS A 324 7.78 9.93 -5.81
N MET A 325 6.74 10.40 -6.50
CA MET A 325 6.15 9.67 -7.64
C MET A 325 5.71 8.23 -7.30
N HIS A 326 5.28 8.01 -6.07
CA HIS A 326 4.89 6.69 -5.56
C HIS A 326 5.99 5.62 -5.74
N ARG A 327 7.27 6.04 -5.66
CA ARG A 327 8.42 5.15 -5.82
C ARG A 327 8.66 4.30 -4.58
N TYR A 328 8.44 4.86 -3.41
CA TYR A 328 8.59 4.16 -2.15
C TYR A 328 7.75 4.78 -1.04
N GLY A 329 7.51 4.03 0.05
CA GLY A 329 6.75 4.52 1.19
C GLY A 329 6.54 3.46 2.28
N GLY A 330 5.70 3.77 3.26
CA GLY A 330 5.36 2.91 4.39
C GLY A 330 3.85 2.88 4.64
N VAL A 331 3.26 1.69 4.73
CA VAL A 331 1.81 1.52 4.86
C VAL A 331 1.48 0.84 6.18
N PHE A 332 0.62 1.49 6.95
CA PHE A 332 0.15 0.98 8.23
C PHE A 332 -0.88 -0.14 8.04
N LEU A 333 -0.53 -1.32 8.57
CA LEU A 333 -1.39 -2.50 8.60
C LEU A 333 -1.17 -3.23 9.93
N THR A 334 -2.23 -3.38 10.73
CA THR A 334 -2.14 -4.02 12.04
C THR A 334 -3.18 -5.13 12.20
N PRO A 335 -2.82 -6.26 12.85
CA PRO A 335 -3.80 -7.30 13.20
C PRO A 335 -4.72 -6.88 14.35
N SER A 336 -4.45 -5.74 15.01
CA SER A 336 -5.25 -5.25 16.13
C SER A 336 -6.61 -4.73 15.67
N MET A 337 -7.68 -5.21 16.33
CA MET A 337 -9.05 -4.70 16.12
C MET A 337 -9.26 -3.29 16.69
N ARG A 338 -8.31 -2.75 17.48
CA ARG A 338 -8.40 -1.40 18.06
C ARG A 338 -8.28 -0.31 17.01
N HIS A 339 -7.51 -0.56 15.95
CA HIS A 339 -7.37 0.35 14.82
C HIS A 339 -8.25 -0.15 13.69
N GLY A 340 -9.53 0.22 13.75
CA GLY A 340 -10.48 -0.08 12.69
C GLY A 340 -9.94 0.38 11.33
N ASN A 341 -10.12 -0.47 10.32
CA ASN A 341 -9.85 -0.18 8.90
C ASN A 341 -8.38 -0.10 8.46
N SER A 342 -7.41 -0.63 9.19
CA SER A 342 -6.01 -0.73 8.70
C SER A 342 -5.88 -1.52 7.38
N LEU A 343 -6.80 -2.46 7.11
CA LEU A 343 -6.89 -3.19 5.84
C LEU A 343 -7.15 -2.27 4.64
N GLU A 344 -7.89 -1.18 4.83
CA GLU A 344 -8.14 -0.22 3.74
C GLU A 344 -6.87 0.51 3.32
N ASN A 345 -5.88 0.66 4.21
CA ASN A 345 -4.58 1.19 3.82
C ASN A 345 -3.84 0.23 2.87
N LEU A 346 -3.88 -1.08 3.17
CA LEU A 346 -3.35 -2.08 2.26
C LEU A 346 -4.13 -2.12 0.95
N GLN A 347 -5.47 -2.05 0.99
CA GLN A 347 -6.30 -1.96 -0.21
C GLN A 347 -5.93 -0.74 -1.06
N ARG A 348 -5.68 0.42 -0.44
CA ARG A 348 -5.22 1.61 -1.14
C ARG A 348 -3.85 1.42 -1.82
N LEU A 349 -2.92 0.72 -1.17
CA LEU A 349 -1.62 0.36 -1.77
C LEU A 349 -1.79 -0.60 -2.96
N ILE A 350 -2.58 -1.67 -2.82
CA ILE A 350 -2.85 -2.60 -3.91
C ILE A 350 -3.56 -1.88 -5.06
N GLY A 351 -4.52 -1.01 -4.75
CA GLY A 351 -5.18 -0.14 -5.73
C GLY A 351 -4.20 0.75 -6.49
N LEU A 352 -3.24 1.39 -5.80
CA LEU A 352 -2.15 2.15 -6.42
C LEU A 352 -1.29 1.27 -7.36
N ILE A 353 -0.95 0.05 -6.96
CA ILE A 353 -0.18 -0.91 -7.76
C ILE A 353 -0.93 -1.29 -9.05
N LEU A 354 -2.22 -1.61 -8.91
CA LEU A 354 -3.09 -1.94 -10.04
C LEU A 354 -3.33 -0.72 -10.94
N ASP A 355 -3.40 0.48 -10.37
CA ASP A 355 -3.53 1.70 -11.15
C ASP A 355 -2.29 2.01 -11.98
N ASP A 356 -1.11 1.87 -11.39
CA ASP A 356 0.14 2.19 -12.06
C ASP A 356 0.39 1.27 -13.27
N THR A 357 -0.29 0.13 -13.33
CA THR A 357 -0.22 -0.86 -14.41
C THR A 357 -1.40 -0.78 -15.38
N THR A 358 -2.25 0.24 -15.29
CA THR A 358 -3.31 0.50 -16.29
C THR A 358 -2.69 1.14 -17.52
N SER A 359 -2.93 0.58 -18.71
CA SER A 359 -2.47 1.15 -19.98
C SER A 359 -3.48 2.13 -20.56
N TYR A 360 -2.96 3.18 -21.19
CA TYR A 360 -3.73 4.18 -21.92
C TYR A 360 -3.21 4.25 -23.35
N ASP A 361 -4.04 4.70 -24.27
CA ASP A 361 -3.57 5.05 -25.60
C ASP A 361 -2.77 6.36 -25.53
N ASP A 362 -1.46 6.22 -25.44
CA ASP A 362 -0.53 7.36 -25.33
C ASP A 362 -0.26 8.05 -26.67
N SER A 363 -0.80 7.54 -27.79
CA SER A 363 -0.70 8.20 -29.09
C SER A 363 -1.49 9.52 -29.15
N VAL A 364 -2.43 9.70 -28.21
CA VAL A 364 -3.25 10.90 -28.05
C VAL A 364 -3.16 11.37 -26.60
N GLU A 365 -2.94 12.67 -26.35
CA GLU A 365 -2.93 13.20 -24.98
C GLU A 365 -4.27 12.91 -24.28
N GLY A 366 -4.23 11.96 -23.35
CA GLY A 366 -5.40 11.44 -22.67
C GLY A 366 -6.28 10.58 -23.55
N GLY A 367 -5.69 9.79 -24.44
CA GLY A 367 -6.36 8.73 -25.16
C GLY A 367 -7.17 7.79 -24.26
N PRO A 368 -8.05 6.98 -24.88
CA PRO A 368 -8.91 6.07 -24.15
C PRO A 368 -8.14 5.16 -23.22
N ILE A 369 -8.82 4.78 -22.15
CA ILE A 369 -8.35 3.69 -21.30
C ILE A 369 -8.47 2.44 -22.15
N LEU A 370 -7.34 1.83 -22.49
CA LEU A 370 -7.34 0.64 -23.34
C LEU A 370 -7.88 -0.56 -22.55
N HIS A 371 -7.50 -0.68 -21.28
CA HIS A 371 -7.91 -1.76 -20.39
C HIS A 371 -7.52 -1.50 -18.94
N GLY A 372 -8.10 -2.27 -18.02
CA GLY A 372 -7.74 -2.23 -16.60
C GLY A 372 -8.33 -1.02 -15.86
N ALA A 373 -9.49 -0.52 -16.30
CA ALA A 373 -10.33 0.34 -15.48
C ALA A 373 -10.99 -0.52 -14.38
N PHE A 374 -10.97 -0.02 -13.16
CA PHE A 374 -11.58 -0.71 -12.03
C PHE A 374 -11.95 0.26 -10.92
N CYS A 375 -12.79 -0.19 -10.01
CA CYS A 375 -13.15 0.55 -8.83
C CYS A 375 -12.19 0.21 -7.68
N LEU A 376 -11.33 1.14 -7.25
CA LEU A 376 -10.42 0.92 -6.12
C LEU A 376 -11.16 0.50 -4.84
N ALA A 377 -12.36 1.04 -4.61
CA ALA A 377 -13.16 0.83 -3.41
C ALA A 377 -13.75 -0.59 -3.25
N CYS A 378 -14.12 -1.26 -4.35
CA CYS A 378 -14.81 -2.55 -4.29
C CYS A 378 -14.32 -3.58 -5.33
N GLY A 379 -13.29 -3.22 -6.10
CA GLY A 379 -12.66 -4.03 -7.15
C GLY A 379 -13.51 -4.35 -8.38
N GLU A 380 -14.69 -3.75 -8.51
CA GLU A 380 -15.52 -3.87 -9.71
C GLU A 380 -14.70 -3.49 -10.95
N SER A 381 -14.68 -4.39 -11.93
CA SER A 381 -13.87 -4.28 -13.14
C SER A 381 -14.64 -4.66 -14.39
N ASP A 382 -15.92 -5.05 -14.24
CA ASP A 382 -16.80 -5.28 -15.38
C ASP A 382 -17.18 -3.95 -16.04
N SER A 383 -16.98 -3.87 -17.36
CA SER A 383 -17.36 -2.70 -18.15
C SER A 383 -18.86 -2.39 -18.10
N GLU A 384 -19.72 -3.39 -17.89
CA GLU A 384 -21.16 -3.16 -17.77
C GLU A 384 -21.52 -2.44 -16.46
N HIS A 385 -20.67 -2.59 -15.44
CA HIS A 385 -20.84 -1.99 -14.12
C HIS A 385 -19.97 -0.75 -13.90
N LEU A 386 -19.24 -0.31 -14.93
CA LEU A 386 -18.42 0.90 -14.91
C LEU A 386 -18.91 1.87 -15.99
N THR A 387 -19.38 3.04 -15.56
CA THR A 387 -19.70 4.13 -16.48
C THR A 387 -18.45 4.98 -16.70
N ILE A 388 -17.92 4.98 -17.92
CA ILE A 388 -16.70 5.69 -18.32
C ILE A 388 -17.07 6.85 -19.25
N GLU A 389 -16.83 8.08 -18.79
CA GLU A 389 -17.17 9.29 -19.53
C GLU A 389 -15.93 10.10 -19.90
N ARG A 390 -15.76 10.35 -21.20
CA ARG A 390 -14.76 11.28 -21.72
C ARG A 390 -15.26 12.71 -21.57
N ASN A 391 -14.44 13.54 -20.95
CA ASN A 391 -14.69 14.96 -20.70
C ASN A 391 -13.46 15.78 -21.12
N GLN A 392 -13.63 17.09 -21.26
CA GLN A 392 -12.53 18.02 -21.44
C GLN A 392 -12.32 18.87 -20.19
N THR A 393 -11.06 19.16 -19.86
CA THR A 393 -10.70 20.16 -18.87
C THR A 393 -10.89 21.56 -19.45
N ARG A 394 -10.92 22.59 -18.58
CA ARG A 394 -10.95 24.00 -19.03
C ARG A 394 -9.79 24.36 -19.97
N GLY A 395 -8.63 23.73 -19.77
CA GLY A 395 -7.45 23.90 -20.61
C GLY A 395 -7.41 23.00 -21.86
N GLY A 396 -8.53 22.36 -22.23
CA GLY A 396 -8.64 21.52 -23.43
C GLY A 396 -8.09 20.09 -23.30
N GLY A 397 -7.41 19.74 -22.20
CA GLY A 397 -6.88 18.40 -21.96
C GLY A 397 -7.99 17.36 -21.71
N THR A 398 -7.77 16.11 -22.13
CA THR A 398 -8.75 15.03 -21.93
C THR A 398 -8.80 14.57 -20.47
N LYS A 399 -10.02 14.50 -19.92
CA LYS A 399 -10.35 13.99 -18.60
C LYS A 399 -11.26 12.77 -18.74
N TRP A 400 -11.03 11.74 -17.94
CA TRP A 400 -11.93 10.58 -17.86
C TRP A 400 -12.56 10.53 -16.47
N SER A 401 -13.89 10.40 -16.42
CA SER A 401 -14.63 10.16 -15.19
C SER A 401 -15.09 8.70 -15.20
N ILE A 402 -14.80 7.94 -14.16
CA ILE A 402 -15.19 6.54 -14.04
C ILE A 402 -16.02 6.36 -12.79
N SER A 403 -17.30 6.02 -12.99
CA SER A 403 -18.25 5.78 -11.91
C SER A 403 -18.55 4.29 -11.79
N CYS A 404 -18.36 3.74 -10.60
CA CYS A 404 -18.75 2.37 -10.29
C CYS A 404 -20.24 2.29 -9.99
N ASN A 405 -20.98 1.50 -10.76
CA ASN A 405 -22.42 1.35 -10.58
C ASN A 405 -22.77 0.50 -9.36
N SER A 406 -21.84 -0.35 -8.90
CA SER A 406 -21.99 -1.25 -7.74
C SER A 406 -21.89 -0.50 -6.40
N CYS A 407 -20.83 0.29 -6.21
CA CYS A 407 -20.56 1.00 -4.94
C CYS A 407 -20.68 2.54 -5.03
N LYS A 408 -20.96 3.10 -6.21
CA LYS A 408 -21.09 4.54 -6.49
C LYS A 408 -19.80 5.34 -6.27
N HIS A 409 -18.66 4.68 -6.15
CA HIS A 409 -17.36 5.35 -6.11
C HIS A 409 -17.06 5.97 -7.47
N LEU A 410 -16.66 7.25 -7.46
CA LEU A 410 -16.24 8.01 -8.62
C LEU A 410 -14.74 8.27 -8.52
N HIS A 411 -14.02 7.93 -9.59
CA HIS A 411 -12.64 8.37 -9.74
C HIS A 411 -12.42 9.09 -11.07
N VAL A 412 -11.40 9.93 -11.11
CA VAL A 412 -11.11 10.82 -12.23
C VAL A 412 -9.67 10.65 -12.67
N ASN A 413 -9.47 10.34 -13.95
CA ASN A 413 -8.16 10.35 -14.57
C ASN A 413 -7.98 11.67 -15.35
N ASN A 414 -6.94 12.41 -15.00
CA ASN A 414 -6.62 13.71 -15.59
C ASN A 414 -5.10 13.88 -15.70
N PHE A 415 -4.62 15.07 -16.03
CA PHE A 415 -3.21 15.41 -16.06
C PHE A 415 -2.90 16.62 -15.17
N CYS A 416 -1.67 16.67 -14.67
CA CYS A 416 -1.12 17.87 -14.06
C CYS A 416 -1.04 18.99 -15.12
N SER A 417 -1.60 20.16 -14.81
CA SER A 417 -1.53 21.33 -15.69
C SER A 417 -0.08 21.81 -15.93
N SER A 418 0.80 21.61 -14.96
CA SER A 418 2.19 22.08 -14.99
C SER A 418 3.12 21.12 -15.73
N CYS A 419 3.16 19.84 -15.33
CA CYS A 419 4.14 18.87 -15.84
C CYS A 419 3.53 17.75 -16.70
N ARG A 420 2.22 17.80 -16.96
CA ARG A 420 1.48 16.81 -17.75
C ARG A 420 1.55 15.37 -17.24
N THR A 421 2.06 15.14 -16.02
CA THR A 421 1.97 13.83 -15.37
C THR A 421 0.51 13.42 -15.23
N ARG A 422 0.18 12.18 -15.62
CA ARG A 422 -1.15 11.59 -15.42
C ARG A 422 -1.46 11.49 -13.93
N LEU A 423 -2.67 11.87 -13.55
CA LEU A 423 -3.15 11.88 -12.18
C LEU A 423 -4.44 11.08 -12.09
N LYS A 424 -4.55 10.22 -11.06
CA LYS A 424 -5.75 9.42 -10.79
C LYS A 424 -6.32 9.81 -9.43
N LYS A 425 -7.42 10.56 -9.44
CA LYS A 425 -8.10 11.03 -8.23
C LYS A 425 -9.20 10.04 -7.84
N HIS A 426 -9.03 9.34 -6.73
CA HIS A 426 -9.99 8.38 -6.16
C HIS A 426 -10.85 9.01 -5.05
N GLY A 427 -11.46 10.16 -5.35
CA GLY A 427 -12.27 10.88 -4.36
C GLY A 427 -11.49 11.30 -3.11
N TYR A 428 -12.24 11.69 -2.07
CA TYR A 428 -11.69 12.11 -0.78
C TYR A 428 -11.12 10.91 0.00
N TYR A 429 -11.86 9.81 0.03
CA TYR A 429 -11.54 8.70 0.93
C TYR A 429 -10.43 7.78 0.39
N TRP A 430 -10.48 7.43 -0.90
CA TRP A 430 -9.64 6.39 -1.47
C TRP A 430 -8.37 6.92 -2.14
N THR A 431 -8.20 8.24 -2.26
CA THR A 431 -6.97 8.82 -2.80
C THR A 431 -5.73 8.41 -2.00
N TYR A 432 -4.67 8.05 -2.71
CA TYR A 432 -3.31 7.85 -2.21
C TYR A 432 -2.40 9.05 -2.49
N HIS A 433 -2.93 10.09 -3.13
CA HIS A 433 -2.23 11.34 -3.31
C HIS A 433 -2.48 12.26 -2.11
N ARG A 434 -1.44 13.02 -1.71
CA ARG A 434 -1.58 14.11 -0.75
C ARG A 434 -2.56 15.16 -1.28
N THR A 435 -3.32 15.77 -0.37
CA THR A 435 -4.21 16.90 -0.65
C THR A 435 -3.76 18.13 0.16
N ARG A 436 -4.39 19.28 -0.06
CA ARG A 436 -4.17 20.47 0.79
C ARG A 436 -5.25 20.51 1.87
N ALA A 437 -4.90 21.00 3.06
CA ALA A 437 -5.85 21.13 4.16
C ALA A 437 -7.08 21.99 3.78
N GLU A 438 -6.86 23.06 3.02
CA GLU A 438 -7.94 23.94 2.51
C GLU A 438 -8.74 23.34 1.35
N GLN A 439 -8.22 22.33 0.65
CA GLN A 439 -8.84 21.75 -0.56
C GLN A 439 -8.71 20.22 -0.52
N PRO A 440 -9.42 19.56 0.41
CA PRO A 440 -9.23 18.13 0.70
C PRO A 440 -9.65 17.22 -0.45
N PHE A 441 -10.43 17.73 -1.41
CA PHE A 441 -10.83 16.98 -2.60
C PHE A 441 -9.81 17.08 -3.74
N ASN A 442 -8.84 17.99 -3.69
CA ASN A 442 -7.89 18.17 -4.78
C ASN A 442 -6.52 17.60 -4.42
N ILE A 443 -5.97 16.86 -5.37
CA ILE A 443 -4.71 16.14 -5.20
C ILE A 443 -3.52 17.00 -5.62
N VAL A 444 -2.41 16.86 -4.90
CA VAL A 444 -1.11 17.43 -5.25
C VAL A 444 -0.43 16.49 -6.25
N CYS A 445 0.13 17.04 -7.33
CA CYS A 445 0.86 16.23 -8.30
C CYS A 445 2.11 15.62 -7.65
N PRO A 446 2.28 14.29 -7.65
CA PRO A 446 3.44 13.66 -7.01
C PRO A 446 4.76 13.92 -7.75
N ASN A 447 4.72 14.44 -8.99
CA ASN A 447 5.90 14.75 -9.79
C ASN A 447 6.46 16.15 -9.48
N CYS A 448 5.70 17.19 -9.82
CA CYS A 448 6.15 18.57 -9.69
C CYS A 448 5.71 19.22 -8.37
N GLN A 449 4.90 18.53 -7.56
CA GLN A 449 4.32 19.06 -6.31
C GLN A 449 3.48 20.34 -6.50
N VAL A 450 3.23 20.73 -7.76
CA VAL A 450 2.33 21.84 -8.13
C VAL A 450 0.89 21.35 -8.09
N PHE A 451 0.02 22.25 -7.65
CA PHE A 451 -1.41 22.02 -7.63
C PHE A 451 -1.98 22.12 -9.06
N LEU A 452 -3.12 21.48 -9.31
CA LEU A 452 -3.93 21.82 -10.49
C LEU A 452 -4.43 23.26 -10.32
N THR A 453 -3.63 24.25 -10.70
CA THR A 453 -4.03 25.67 -10.74
C THR A 453 -5.30 25.76 -11.59
N GLU A 454 -6.40 26.17 -10.95
CA GLU A 454 -7.76 26.14 -11.52
C GLU A 454 -7.99 27.05 -12.72
#